data_AF-A0AAQ3VCR7-F1
#
_entry.id   AF-A0AAQ3VCR7-F1
#
_cell.length_a   1.000
_cell.length_b   1.000
_cell.length_c   1.000
_cell.angle_alpha   90.00
_cell.angle_beta   90.00
_cell.angle_gamma   90.00
#
_symmetry.space_group_name_H-M   'P 1'
#
loop_
_entity.id
_entity.type
_entity.pdbx_description
1 polymer ?
#
loop_
_entity_poly.entity_id
_entity_poly.type
_entity_poly.pdbx_seq_one_letter_code
_entity_poly.pdbx_strand_id
1 'polypeptide(L)'
;MLEEWAVDEGQNPLEDRQEAVRRVNAWNQGELNLGMLRLTSLPPLPAGLHLLDASFNRLTSLPETLPDALSSLSVRGNQLASLPALPAELASLDVYHNRLTSLPDALPAALEDLNVGHNQLTSLPETLPARLESLDVSENQLTRLPETLPASLERLDLSQNQLTSLPTGLLTQLGAAAEMVVSGNPLPEEVLTNLNTIQSAYGYAGPRVLFLADEGSDLSETDEDQSEEDAAAQFLPETVADWLNRDPKEGDPEVVAKWQSFAEEPGAQQYANFLNGLRGTVNSGNEGFQQGVANDLRQAAANPQLRAQYFQLALDANESCADRRTLTWNGMQTARLIANVESGLYDNNEGVAALVDLARPIRESAFF
;
A
#
# COMPACT_ATOMS: atom_id res chain seq x y z
N MET A 1 31.51 -14.04 32.04
CA MET A 1 30.39 -13.32 31.39
C MET A 1 30.19 -13.72 29.94
N LEU A 2 31.12 -13.43 29.01
CA LEU A 2 30.94 -13.80 27.58
C LEU A 2 31.05 -15.31 27.31
N GLU A 3 32.11 -15.95 27.83
CA GLU A 3 32.28 -17.42 27.74
C GLU A 3 31.16 -18.16 28.49
N GLU A 4 30.71 -17.60 29.62
CA GLU A 4 29.57 -18.14 30.40
C GLU A 4 28.27 -18.09 29.59
N TRP A 5 28.02 -17.01 28.85
CA TRP A 5 26.87 -16.89 27.94
C TRP A 5 26.89 -17.94 26.82
N ALA A 6 28.07 -18.38 26.38
CA ALA A 6 28.20 -19.36 25.31
C ALA A 6 27.97 -20.81 25.75
N VAL A 7 28.02 -21.10 27.05
CA VAL A 7 27.90 -22.45 27.62
C VAL A 7 26.68 -22.61 28.54
N ASP A 8 25.76 -21.66 28.52
CA ASP A 8 24.57 -21.66 29.36
C ASP A 8 23.68 -22.91 29.10
N GLU A 9 23.51 -23.75 30.12
CA GLU A 9 23.05 -25.14 30.02
C GLU A 9 21.57 -25.31 29.61
N GLY A 10 20.80 -24.22 29.53
CA GLY A 10 19.37 -24.23 29.22
C GLY A 10 19.00 -23.98 27.75
N GLN A 11 19.96 -23.86 26.84
CA GLN A 11 19.73 -23.25 25.53
C GLN A 11 19.85 -24.19 24.34
N ASN A 12 19.35 -23.71 23.20
CA ASN A 12 19.13 -24.52 22.02
C ASN A 12 20.47 -24.93 21.38
N PRO A 13 20.75 -26.23 21.19
CA PRO A 13 22.00 -26.70 20.60
C PRO A 13 22.21 -26.30 19.12
N LEU A 14 21.21 -25.67 18.50
CA LEU A 14 21.29 -25.13 17.14
C LEU A 14 21.79 -23.68 17.07
N GLU A 15 22.11 -23.05 18.21
CA GLU A 15 22.64 -21.68 18.27
C GLU A 15 24.15 -21.64 18.05
N ASP A 16 24.61 -20.75 17.18
CA ASP A 16 26.04 -20.59 16.86
C ASP A 16 26.73 -19.62 17.85
N ARG A 17 26.54 -19.85 19.15
CA ARG A 17 27.05 -18.95 20.21
C ARG A 17 28.57 -18.87 20.28
N GLN A 18 29.26 -19.97 20.03
CA GLN A 18 30.71 -20.00 19.97
C GLN A 18 31.24 -19.10 18.85
N GLU A 19 30.52 -19.03 17.74
CA GLU A 19 30.84 -18.10 16.65
C GLU A 19 30.53 -16.65 17.05
N ALA A 20 29.41 -16.39 17.73
CA ALA A 20 29.13 -15.06 18.29
C ALA A 20 30.26 -14.58 19.21
N VAL A 21 30.75 -15.43 20.13
CA VAL A 21 31.88 -15.11 21.01
C VAL A 21 33.16 -14.83 20.22
N ARG A 22 33.46 -15.61 19.20
CA ARG A 22 34.61 -15.33 18.32
C ARG A 22 34.49 -13.97 17.65
N ARG A 23 33.32 -13.62 17.12
CA ARG A 23 33.08 -12.32 16.48
C ARG A 23 33.19 -11.16 17.47
N VAL A 24 32.64 -11.30 18.68
CA VAL A 24 32.79 -10.29 19.74
C VAL A 24 34.26 -10.14 20.15
N ASN A 25 34.99 -11.23 20.34
CA ASN A 25 36.42 -11.17 20.72
C ASN A 25 37.33 -10.65 19.61
N ALA A 26 36.97 -10.89 18.34
CA ALA A 26 37.69 -10.39 17.18
C ALA A 26 37.35 -8.93 16.83
N TRP A 27 36.23 -8.41 17.36
CA TRP A 27 35.81 -7.04 17.12
C TRP A 27 36.74 -6.04 17.81
N ASN A 28 37.12 -5.02 17.05
CA ASN A 28 38.03 -3.97 17.51
C ASN A 28 37.53 -2.57 17.10
N GLN A 29 36.94 -2.44 15.91
CA GLN A 29 36.36 -1.20 15.41
C GLN A 29 35.31 -1.50 14.34
N GLY A 30 34.42 -0.54 14.07
CA GLY A 30 33.39 -0.67 13.03
C GLY A 30 32.20 -1.51 13.48
N GLU A 31 31.58 -2.21 12.52
CA GLU A 31 30.40 -3.03 12.74
C GLU A 31 30.72 -4.36 13.42
N LEU A 32 29.95 -4.68 14.46
CA LEU A 32 29.88 -6.02 15.03
C LEU A 32 28.70 -6.75 14.38
N ASN A 33 28.99 -7.74 13.54
CA ASN A 33 27.97 -8.55 12.89
C ASN A 33 27.74 -9.87 13.65
N LEU A 34 26.60 -9.99 14.31
CA LEU A 34 26.05 -11.17 14.97
C LEU A 34 24.85 -11.77 14.22
N GLY A 35 24.68 -11.42 12.94
CA GLY A 35 23.57 -11.88 12.12
C GLY A 35 23.67 -13.37 11.74
N MET A 36 22.51 -13.99 11.50
CA MET A 36 22.36 -15.38 11.03
C MET A 36 22.98 -16.47 11.92
N LEU A 37 23.07 -16.23 13.23
CA LEU A 37 23.65 -17.17 14.21
C LEU A 37 22.58 -17.96 15.00
N ARG A 38 21.31 -17.79 14.62
CA ARG A 38 20.12 -18.42 15.23
C ARG A 38 19.96 -18.11 16.73
N LEU A 39 20.60 -17.03 17.21
CA LEU A 39 20.66 -16.67 18.61
C LEU A 39 19.28 -16.43 19.20
N THR A 40 19.05 -16.91 20.43
CA THR A 40 17.82 -16.61 21.20
C THR A 40 17.98 -15.44 22.16
N SER A 41 19.23 -15.10 22.52
CA SER A 41 19.59 -13.91 23.29
C SER A 41 20.91 -13.33 22.79
N LEU A 42 21.17 -12.05 23.03
CA LEU A 42 22.45 -11.43 22.70
C LEU A 42 23.50 -11.64 23.80
N PRO A 43 24.80 -11.75 23.44
CA PRO A 43 25.88 -11.73 24.42
C PRO A 43 26.05 -10.33 25.02
N PRO A 44 26.81 -10.20 26.13
CA PRO A 44 27.30 -8.91 26.60
C PRO A 44 28.04 -8.16 25.48
N LEU A 45 27.61 -6.93 25.19
CA LEU A 45 28.14 -6.12 24.09
C LEU A 45 29.31 -5.24 24.57
N PRO A 46 30.32 -4.97 23.70
CA PRO A 46 31.40 -4.04 24.01
C PRO A 46 30.88 -2.60 24.22
N ALA A 47 31.40 -1.90 25.24
CA ALA A 47 30.91 -0.56 25.62
C ALA A 47 31.14 0.54 24.54
N GLY A 48 32.15 0.37 23.68
CA GLY A 48 32.48 1.31 22.60
C GLY A 48 31.86 0.96 21.24
N LEU A 49 30.85 0.08 21.22
CA LEU A 49 30.22 -0.38 19.99
C LEU A 49 29.32 0.71 19.41
N HIS A 50 29.58 1.08 18.14
CA HIS A 50 28.79 2.07 17.41
C HIS A 50 27.78 1.44 16.45
N LEU A 51 28.13 0.32 15.80
CA LEU A 51 27.30 -0.32 14.78
C LEU A 51 27.11 -1.80 15.14
N LEU A 52 25.86 -2.22 15.31
CA LEU A 52 25.50 -3.61 15.62
C LEU A 52 24.52 -4.15 14.59
N ASP A 53 24.89 -5.23 13.91
CA ASP A 53 23.96 -6.06 13.14
C ASP A 53 23.73 -7.37 13.87
N ALA A 54 22.50 -7.64 14.31
CA ALA A 54 22.05 -8.90 14.90
C ALA A 54 20.85 -9.49 14.14
N SER A 55 20.80 -9.25 12.83
CA SER A 55 19.68 -9.65 11.96
C SER A 55 19.56 -11.16 11.76
N PHE A 56 18.37 -11.62 11.40
CA PHE A 56 18.06 -13.01 11.05
C PHE A 56 18.46 -14.01 12.15
N ASN A 57 18.16 -13.66 13.39
CA ASN A 57 18.30 -14.52 14.56
C ASN A 57 16.91 -14.97 15.04
N ARG A 58 16.82 -15.42 16.29
CA ARG A 58 15.57 -15.83 16.95
C ARG A 58 15.39 -15.08 18.26
N LEU A 59 15.88 -13.84 18.32
CA LEU A 59 15.83 -13.00 19.52
C LEU A 59 14.37 -12.71 19.87
N THR A 60 13.98 -12.99 21.11
CA THR A 60 12.66 -12.64 21.65
C THR A 60 12.69 -11.34 22.45
N SER A 61 13.87 -10.96 22.93
CA SER A 61 14.14 -9.68 23.59
C SER A 61 15.57 -9.21 23.31
N LEU A 62 15.78 -7.91 23.48
CA LEU A 62 17.10 -7.30 23.56
C LEU A 62 17.50 -7.12 25.04
N PRO A 63 18.81 -7.01 25.35
CA PRO A 63 19.25 -6.69 26.71
C PRO A 63 18.67 -5.34 27.16
N GLU A 64 18.38 -5.20 28.46
CA GLU A 64 17.83 -3.97 29.04
C GLU A 64 18.74 -2.75 28.83
N THR A 65 20.04 -2.99 28.74
CA THR A 65 21.06 -1.96 28.50
C THR A 65 21.80 -2.27 27.20
N LEU A 66 21.68 -1.35 26.25
CA LEU A 66 22.49 -1.32 25.03
C LEU A 66 23.67 -0.36 25.24
N PRO A 67 24.78 -0.50 24.49
CA PRO A 67 25.91 0.42 24.59
C PRO A 67 25.48 1.87 24.31
N ASP A 68 25.86 2.80 25.19
CA ASP A 68 25.47 4.22 25.07
C ASP A 68 25.99 4.88 23.78
N ALA A 69 27.11 4.37 23.25
CA ALA A 69 27.75 4.88 22.03
C ALA A 69 27.12 4.34 20.72
N LEU A 70 26.12 3.47 20.81
CA LEU A 70 25.53 2.81 19.65
C LEU A 70 24.77 3.83 18.79
N SER A 71 25.20 3.96 17.54
CA SER A 71 24.63 4.87 16.54
C SER A 71 23.77 4.14 15.51
N SER A 72 24.01 2.86 15.26
CA SER A 72 23.19 2.03 14.37
C SER A 72 22.93 0.64 14.97
N LEU A 73 21.67 0.23 14.93
CA LEU A 73 21.21 -1.07 15.39
C LEU A 73 20.32 -1.71 14.33
N SER A 74 20.72 -2.86 13.80
CA SER A 74 19.84 -3.73 13.03
C SER A 74 19.57 -5.03 13.79
N VAL A 75 18.30 -5.33 14.00
CA VAL A 75 17.78 -6.57 14.59
C VAL A 75 16.66 -7.13 13.72
N ARG A 76 16.77 -6.89 12.41
CA ARG A 76 15.83 -7.35 11.38
C ARG A 76 15.61 -8.85 11.44
N GLY A 77 14.40 -9.33 11.14
CA GLY A 77 14.14 -10.77 11.00
C GLY A 77 14.30 -11.54 12.31
N ASN A 78 13.80 -10.99 13.41
CA ASN A 78 13.79 -11.61 14.74
C ASN A 78 12.35 -11.85 15.23
N GLN A 79 12.16 -12.08 16.53
CA GLN A 79 10.86 -12.35 17.14
C GLN A 79 10.58 -11.39 18.31
N LEU A 80 11.11 -10.16 18.23
CA LEU A 80 10.97 -9.16 19.28
C LEU A 80 9.51 -8.73 19.43
N ALA A 81 9.00 -8.80 20.66
CA ALA A 81 7.65 -8.32 21.00
C ALA A 81 7.65 -6.86 21.50
N SER A 82 8.78 -6.39 22.02
CA SER A 82 9.00 -5.03 22.50
C SER A 82 10.46 -4.62 22.35
N LEU A 83 10.72 -3.31 22.45
CA LEU A 83 12.06 -2.74 22.49
C LEU A 83 12.40 -2.25 23.91
N PRO A 84 13.68 -2.38 24.34
CA PRO A 84 14.16 -1.77 25.58
C PRO A 84 14.31 -0.25 25.40
N ALA A 85 14.81 0.42 26.44
CA ALA A 85 15.26 1.81 26.30
C ALA A 85 16.38 1.89 25.25
N LEU A 86 16.22 2.79 24.29
CA LEU A 86 17.17 2.97 23.19
C LEU A 86 18.25 4.00 23.58
N PRO A 87 19.50 3.82 23.13
CA PRO A 87 20.58 4.78 23.35
C PRO A 87 20.25 6.16 22.77
N ALA A 88 20.64 7.23 23.47
CA ALA A 88 20.31 8.60 23.07
C ALA A 88 20.95 9.03 21.74
N GLU A 89 22.12 8.46 21.41
CA GLU A 89 22.90 8.76 20.20
C GLU A 89 22.53 7.85 19.00
N LEU A 90 21.51 7.00 19.15
CA LEU A 90 21.08 6.10 18.09
C LEU A 90 20.48 6.91 16.93
N ALA A 91 21.12 6.83 15.76
CA ALA A 91 20.74 7.51 14.54
C ALA A 91 19.96 6.61 13.58
N SER A 92 20.23 5.29 13.60
CA SER A 92 19.58 4.33 12.70
C SER A 92 19.09 3.10 13.46
N LEU A 93 17.82 2.76 13.28
CA LEU A 93 17.19 1.57 13.88
C LEU A 93 16.43 0.77 12.82
N ASP A 94 16.86 -0.47 12.60
CA ASP A 94 16.16 -1.45 11.76
C ASP A 94 15.65 -2.61 12.62
N VAL A 95 14.32 -2.67 12.78
CA VAL A 95 13.59 -3.73 13.47
C VAL A 95 12.58 -4.39 12.52
N TYR A 96 12.83 -4.32 11.20
CA TYR A 96 11.97 -4.91 10.17
C TYR A 96 11.73 -6.40 10.43
N HIS A 97 10.51 -6.89 10.14
CA HIS A 97 10.15 -8.30 10.30
C HIS A 97 10.39 -8.82 11.73
N ASN A 98 9.66 -8.23 12.67
CA ASN A 98 9.59 -8.65 14.07
C ASN A 98 8.11 -8.85 14.49
N ARG A 99 7.82 -8.84 15.79
CA ARG A 99 6.46 -9.00 16.34
C ARG A 99 6.09 -7.84 17.26
N LEU A 100 6.62 -6.64 16.98
CA LEU A 100 6.39 -5.46 17.81
C LEU A 100 4.92 -5.05 17.73
N THR A 101 4.29 -4.89 18.89
CA THR A 101 2.90 -4.39 18.99
C THR A 101 2.84 -2.88 19.26
N SER A 102 3.94 -2.31 19.76
CA SER A 102 4.10 -0.89 20.03
C SER A 102 5.57 -0.47 19.97
N LEU A 103 5.82 0.81 19.73
CA LEU A 103 7.13 1.44 19.93
C LEU A 103 7.21 2.08 21.32
N PRO A 104 8.41 2.32 21.86
CA PRO A 104 8.57 3.15 23.05
C PRO A 104 8.01 4.56 22.84
N ASP A 105 7.39 5.14 23.89
CA ASP A 105 6.82 6.50 23.83
C ASP A 105 7.88 7.57 23.52
N ALA A 106 9.13 7.32 23.93
CA ALA A 106 10.26 8.21 23.69
C ALA A 106 11.30 7.48 22.82
N LEU A 107 11.39 7.90 21.56
CA LEU A 107 12.46 7.51 20.65
C LEU A 107 13.67 8.46 20.80
N PRO A 108 14.89 8.00 20.48
CA PRO A 108 16.10 8.84 20.52
C PRO A 108 15.95 10.10 19.67
N ALA A 109 16.34 11.25 20.22
CA ALA A 109 16.23 12.53 19.51
C ALA A 109 17.19 12.64 18.30
N ALA A 110 18.25 11.82 18.29
CA ALA A 110 19.22 11.74 17.20
C ALA A 110 18.78 10.82 16.05
N LEU A 111 17.63 10.14 16.16
CA LEU A 111 17.19 9.16 15.17
C LEU A 111 16.84 9.84 13.83
N GLU A 112 17.48 9.36 12.77
CA GLU A 112 17.39 9.81 11.38
C GLU A 112 16.69 8.72 10.52
N ASP A 113 16.98 7.44 10.77
CA ASP A 113 16.38 6.31 10.06
C ASP A 113 15.66 5.35 11.01
N LEU A 114 14.38 5.08 10.74
CA LEU A 114 13.58 4.11 11.47
C LEU A 114 12.86 3.15 10.52
N ASN A 115 13.28 1.88 10.52
CA ASN A 115 12.55 0.81 9.85
C ASN A 115 11.86 -0.09 10.87
N VAL A 116 10.52 -0.04 10.89
CA VAL A 116 9.65 -0.89 11.72
C VAL A 116 8.66 -1.68 10.85
N GLY A 117 8.98 -1.86 9.56
CA GLY A 117 8.15 -2.60 8.62
C GLY A 117 7.94 -4.06 9.02
N HIS A 118 6.86 -4.66 8.53
CA HIS A 118 6.48 -6.06 8.81
C HIS A 118 6.45 -6.37 10.33
N ASN A 119 5.62 -5.63 11.06
CA ASN A 119 5.37 -5.79 12.49
C ASN A 119 3.86 -5.85 12.79
N GLN A 120 3.44 -5.65 14.04
CA GLN A 120 2.04 -5.70 14.47
C GLN A 120 1.62 -4.38 15.14
N LEU A 121 2.22 -3.26 14.72
CA LEU A 121 1.94 -1.94 15.27
C LEU A 121 0.53 -1.50 14.88
N THR A 122 -0.24 -1.03 15.87
CA THR A 122 -1.60 -0.47 15.64
C THR A 122 -1.63 1.06 15.67
N SER A 123 -0.59 1.67 16.23
CA SER A 123 -0.36 3.11 16.29
C SER A 123 1.12 3.43 16.42
N LEU A 124 1.50 4.64 15.98
CA LEU A 124 2.82 5.22 16.26
C LEU A 124 2.76 6.11 17.51
N PRO A 125 3.91 6.41 18.15
CA PRO A 125 3.99 7.45 19.17
C PRO A 125 3.50 8.80 18.62
N GLU A 126 2.83 9.60 19.46
CA GLU A 126 2.30 10.92 19.07
C GLU A 126 3.42 11.93 18.74
N THR A 127 4.65 11.67 19.19
CA THR A 127 5.81 12.51 18.90
C THR A 127 6.94 11.65 18.35
N LEU A 128 7.30 11.89 17.09
CA LEU A 128 8.45 11.28 16.43
C LEU A 128 9.68 12.20 16.54
N PRO A 129 10.91 11.66 16.45
CA PRO A 129 12.14 12.45 16.48
C PRO A 129 12.15 13.53 15.39
N ALA A 130 12.50 14.76 15.75
CA ALA A 130 12.49 15.91 14.85
C ALA A 130 13.56 15.86 13.74
N ARG A 131 14.51 14.92 13.83
CA ARG A 131 15.55 14.66 12.84
C ARG A 131 15.25 13.47 11.93
N LEU A 132 14.10 12.81 12.10
CA LEU A 132 13.79 11.62 11.34
C LEU A 132 13.64 11.96 9.86
N GLU A 133 14.44 11.34 9.00
CA GLU A 133 14.48 11.53 7.55
C GLU A 133 13.82 10.36 6.82
N SER A 134 13.96 9.14 7.34
CA SER A 134 13.35 7.93 6.76
C SER A 134 12.51 7.19 7.80
N LEU A 135 11.24 6.94 7.47
CA LEU A 135 10.32 6.15 8.27
C LEU A 135 9.65 5.08 7.40
N ASP A 136 9.96 3.81 7.67
CA ASP A 136 9.27 2.67 7.09
C ASP A 136 8.40 2.01 8.16
N VAL A 137 7.08 2.10 7.98
CA VAL A 137 6.06 1.45 8.82
C VAL A 137 5.20 0.51 7.98
N SER A 138 5.70 0.06 6.83
CA SER A 138 5.01 -0.85 5.93
C SER A 138 4.58 -2.15 6.62
N GLU A 139 3.56 -2.83 6.10
CA GLU A 139 3.14 -4.15 6.57
C GLU A 139 2.88 -4.19 8.09
N ASN A 140 2.08 -3.25 8.57
CA ASN A 140 1.64 -3.15 9.96
C ASN A 140 0.11 -3.12 10.03
N GLN A 141 -0.44 -2.77 11.19
CA GLN A 141 -1.89 -2.71 11.45
C GLN A 141 -2.30 -1.28 11.83
N LEU A 142 -1.59 -0.26 11.32
CA LEU A 142 -1.84 1.13 11.67
C LEU A 142 -3.23 1.55 11.20
N THR A 143 -4.04 2.07 12.12
CA THR A 143 -5.39 2.58 11.82
C THR A 143 -5.42 4.10 11.65
N ARG A 144 -4.40 4.79 12.18
CA ARG A 144 -4.21 6.24 12.11
C ARG A 144 -2.73 6.60 12.17
N LEU A 145 -2.41 7.79 11.67
CA LEU A 145 -1.11 8.44 11.83
C LEU A 145 -1.17 9.49 12.94
N PRO A 146 -0.04 9.88 13.55
CA PRO A 146 0.02 11.06 14.40
C PRO A 146 -0.32 12.32 13.58
N GLU A 147 -0.92 13.31 14.23
CA GLU A 147 -1.33 14.57 13.59
C GLU A 147 -0.15 15.38 13.05
N THR A 148 1.02 15.23 13.67
CA THR A 148 2.25 15.92 13.30
C THR A 148 3.36 14.93 13.01
N LEU A 149 3.89 14.99 11.80
CA LEU A 149 5.10 14.28 11.38
C LEU A 149 6.30 15.23 11.36
N PRO A 150 7.54 14.72 11.54
CA PRO A 150 8.75 15.51 11.40
C PRO A 150 8.86 16.11 9.99
N ALA A 151 9.10 17.41 9.92
CA ALA A 151 9.29 18.12 8.64
C ALA A 151 10.60 17.72 7.91
N SER A 152 11.50 17.02 8.61
CA SER A 152 12.72 16.43 8.06
C SER A 152 12.47 15.16 7.25
N LEU A 153 11.27 14.55 7.33
CA LEU A 153 10.99 13.30 6.62
C LEU A 153 11.08 13.48 5.11
N GLU A 154 11.95 12.69 4.50
CA GLU A 154 12.16 12.55 3.06
C GLU A 154 11.57 11.24 2.53
N ARG A 155 11.49 10.19 3.36
CA ARG A 155 10.89 8.90 2.97
C ARG A 155 9.89 8.43 4.02
N LEU A 156 8.69 8.10 3.57
CA LEU A 156 7.60 7.63 4.43
C LEU A 156 6.86 6.47 3.77
N ASP A 157 7.16 5.24 4.18
CA ASP A 157 6.43 4.06 3.71
C ASP A 157 5.31 3.69 4.68
N LEU A 158 4.06 3.92 4.26
CA LEU A 158 2.84 3.57 4.99
C LEU A 158 2.13 2.37 4.39
N SER A 159 2.75 1.68 3.44
CA SER A 159 2.08 0.65 2.65
C SER A 159 1.59 -0.52 3.51
N GLN A 160 0.59 -1.24 3.02
CA GLN A 160 0.07 -2.46 3.68
C GLN A 160 -0.30 -2.23 5.16
N ASN A 161 -1.13 -1.22 5.41
CA ASN A 161 -1.65 -0.88 6.73
C ASN A 161 -3.19 -0.83 6.70
N GLN A 162 -3.82 -0.37 7.79
CA GLN A 162 -5.28 -0.28 7.94
C GLN A 162 -5.76 1.19 7.97
N LEU A 163 -5.05 2.09 7.30
CA LEU A 163 -5.38 3.51 7.28
C LEU A 163 -6.66 3.76 6.48
N THR A 164 -7.66 4.34 7.13
CA THR A 164 -8.92 4.77 6.49
C THR A 164 -8.96 6.27 6.21
N SER A 165 -8.00 7.03 6.74
CA SER A 165 -7.84 8.46 6.51
C SER A 165 -6.37 8.85 6.70
N LEU A 166 -6.01 10.01 6.17
CA LEU A 166 -4.71 10.64 6.37
C LEU A 166 -4.91 12.00 7.05
N PRO A 167 -3.94 12.49 7.85
CA PRO A 167 -4.01 13.81 8.45
C PRO A 167 -4.14 14.92 7.40
N THR A 168 -5.03 15.89 7.62
CA THR A 168 -5.31 16.97 6.66
C THR A 168 -4.08 17.83 6.34
N GLY A 169 -3.14 17.95 7.29
CA GLY A 169 -1.89 18.69 7.13
C GLY A 169 -0.73 17.89 6.54
N LEU A 170 -0.92 16.60 6.21
CA LEU A 170 0.18 15.72 5.82
C LEU A 170 0.98 16.25 4.62
N LEU A 171 0.29 16.74 3.59
CA LEU A 171 0.91 17.25 2.36
C LEU A 171 1.62 18.59 2.54
N THR A 172 1.31 19.35 3.60
CA THR A 172 1.94 20.65 3.88
C THR A 172 3.05 20.55 4.94
N GLN A 173 3.07 19.45 5.71
CA GLN A 173 4.12 19.14 6.68
C GLN A 173 5.38 18.60 6.00
N LEU A 174 5.22 17.83 4.93
CA LEU A 174 6.31 17.22 4.19
C LEU A 174 6.77 18.12 3.03
N GLY A 175 8.08 18.11 2.76
CA GLY A 175 8.67 18.89 1.68
C GLY A 175 8.46 18.29 0.29
N ALA A 176 8.69 19.08 -0.76
CA ALA A 176 8.57 18.64 -2.16
C ALA A 176 9.49 17.47 -2.55
N ALA A 177 10.59 17.28 -1.82
CA ALA A 177 11.53 16.19 -2.01
C ALA A 177 11.10 14.88 -1.32
N ALA A 178 10.09 14.94 -0.44
CA ALA A 178 9.66 13.79 0.31
C ALA A 178 8.84 12.83 -0.57
N GLU A 179 9.05 11.54 -0.37
CA GLU A 179 8.32 10.46 -1.02
C GLU A 179 7.53 9.69 0.03
N MET A 180 6.24 9.48 -0.25
CA MET A 180 5.36 8.72 0.62
C MET A 180 4.64 7.61 -0.14
N VAL A 181 4.62 6.40 0.41
CA VAL A 181 3.92 5.25 -0.17
C VAL A 181 2.68 4.97 0.69
N VAL A 182 1.50 4.89 0.08
CA VAL A 182 0.22 4.64 0.80
C VAL A 182 -0.54 3.42 0.28
N SER A 183 0.06 2.65 -0.62
CA SER A 183 -0.53 1.46 -1.23
C SER A 183 -0.97 0.42 -0.18
N GLY A 184 -1.96 -0.43 -0.50
CA GLY A 184 -2.39 -1.47 0.43
C GLY A 184 -3.06 -0.96 1.71
N ASN A 185 -3.63 0.25 1.70
CA ASN A 185 -4.47 0.78 2.78
C ASN A 185 -5.93 0.88 2.34
N PRO A 186 -6.91 0.68 3.25
CA PRO A 186 -8.34 0.87 2.98
C PRO A 186 -8.74 2.36 2.94
N LEU A 187 -7.98 3.17 2.20
CA LEU A 187 -8.29 4.59 2.00
C LEU A 187 -9.51 4.74 1.07
N PRO A 188 -10.45 5.65 1.37
CA PRO A 188 -11.56 5.95 0.47
C PRO A 188 -11.06 6.38 -0.91
N GLU A 189 -11.76 5.96 -1.96
CA GLU A 189 -11.44 6.31 -3.35
C GLU A 189 -11.38 7.82 -3.58
N GLU A 190 -12.21 8.58 -2.85
CA GLU A 190 -12.18 10.05 -2.83
C GLU A 190 -10.81 10.58 -2.35
N VAL A 191 -10.25 10.03 -1.28
CA VAL A 191 -8.93 10.43 -0.76
C VAL A 191 -7.85 10.13 -1.80
N LEU A 192 -7.87 8.94 -2.40
CA LEU A 192 -6.89 8.55 -3.42
C LEU A 192 -6.97 9.45 -4.66
N THR A 193 -8.18 9.77 -5.11
CA THR A 193 -8.42 10.65 -6.26
C THR A 193 -7.94 12.08 -5.96
N ASN A 194 -8.22 12.58 -4.76
CA ASN A 194 -7.76 13.90 -4.32
C ASN A 194 -6.24 13.97 -4.27
N LEU A 195 -5.58 12.96 -3.69
CA LEU A 195 -4.11 12.89 -3.64
C LEU A 195 -3.49 12.84 -5.04
N ASN A 196 -4.08 12.08 -5.98
CA ASN A 196 -3.57 12.01 -7.35
C ASN A 196 -3.78 13.33 -8.13
N THR A 197 -4.92 13.98 -7.90
CA THR A 197 -5.25 15.27 -8.53
C THR A 197 -4.33 16.38 -8.02
N ILE A 198 -4.13 16.47 -6.70
CA ILE A 198 -3.29 17.49 -6.05
C ILE A 198 -1.83 17.37 -6.53
N GLN A 199 -1.30 16.15 -6.66
CA GLN A 199 0.06 15.95 -7.16
C GLN A 199 0.25 16.35 -8.63
N SER A 200 -0.81 16.30 -9.41
CA SER A 200 -0.81 16.71 -10.82
C SER A 200 -1.07 18.21 -11.00
N ALA A 201 -1.36 18.94 -9.91
CA ALA A 201 -1.68 20.36 -9.96
C ALA A 201 -0.44 21.22 -10.21
N TYR A 202 -0.62 22.29 -10.99
CA TYR A 202 0.45 23.23 -11.29
C TYR A 202 0.85 24.02 -10.04
N GLY A 203 2.12 23.91 -9.62
CA GLY A 203 2.62 24.59 -8.42
C GLY A 203 2.45 23.80 -7.11
N TYR A 204 2.08 22.52 -7.19
CA TYR A 204 2.18 21.61 -6.06
C TYR A 204 3.62 21.53 -5.55
N ALA A 205 3.81 21.71 -4.24
CA ALA A 205 5.11 21.72 -3.57
C ALA A 205 5.15 20.78 -2.35
N GLY A 206 4.19 19.86 -2.26
CA GLY A 206 4.14 18.81 -1.23
C GLY A 206 4.84 17.52 -1.68
N PRO A 207 4.75 16.45 -0.87
CA PRO A 207 5.43 15.19 -1.12
C PRO A 207 4.91 14.46 -2.36
N ARG A 208 5.75 13.62 -2.97
CA ARG A 208 5.35 12.66 -3.99
C ARG A 208 4.64 11.48 -3.31
N VAL A 209 3.40 11.20 -3.68
CA VAL A 209 2.59 10.08 -3.16
C VAL A 209 2.54 8.95 -4.18
N LEU A 210 3.09 7.81 -3.79
CA LEU A 210 3.13 6.58 -4.57
C LEU A 210 1.98 5.66 -4.15
N PHE A 211 1.20 5.22 -5.14
CA PHE A 211 0.04 4.34 -4.96
C PHE A 211 0.30 2.88 -5.33
N LEU A 212 1.43 2.62 -5.97
CA LEU A 212 1.91 1.27 -6.27
C LEU A 212 3.11 1.03 -5.37
N ALA A 213 3.14 -0.13 -4.72
CA ALA A 213 4.41 -0.63 -4.22
C ALA A 213 5.27 -0.83 -5.47
N ASP A 214 6.40 -0.14 -5.53
CA ASP A 214 7.46 -0.50 -6.46
C ASP A 214 7.92 -1.89 -6.01
N GLU A 215 7.27 -2.94 -6.54
CA GLU A 215 7.84 -4.28 -6.47
C GLU A 215 9.12 -4.21 -7.29
N GLY A 216 10.21 -3.96 -6.57
CA GLY A 216 11.55 -3.92 -7.11
C GLY A 216 11.74 -5.09 -8.06
N SER A 217 12.13 -4.74 -9.28
CA SER A 217 12.61 -5.62 -10.33
C SER A 217 13.45 -6.78 -9.79
N ASP A 218 12.89 -7.99 -9.82
CA ASP A 218 13.66 -9.22 -9.98
C ASP A 218 12.96 -10.10 -11.02
N LEU A 219 13.28 -9.85 -12.29
CA LEU A 219 12.90 -10.70 -13.41
C LEU A 219 14.10 -11.57 -13.80
N SER A 220 14.18 -12.73 -13.16
CA SER A 220 14.61 -13.98 -13.77
C SER A 220 13.55 -15.01 -13.33
N GLU A 221 12.96 -15.86 -14.17
CA GLU A 221 13.42 -16.51 -15.37
C GLU A 221 12.25 -16.68 -16.35
N THR A 222 12.62 -16.80 -17.62
CA THR A 222 11.79 -17.23 -18.75
C THR A 222 11.29 -18.66 -18.57
N ASP A 223 10.05 -18.96 -18.97
CA ASP A 223 9.74 -19.88 -20.10
C ASP A 223 8.26 -20.32 -20.13
N GLU A 224 7.73 -20.30 -21.36
CA GLU A 224 6.64 -21.12 -21.93
C GLU A 224 5.21 -20.91 -21.34
N ASP A 225 4.13 -20.78 -22.11
CA ASP A 225 3.81 -21.41 -23.38
C ASP A 225 2.68 -20.64 -24.11
N GLN A 226 2.67 -20.72 -25.44
CA GLN A 226 1.69 -20.12 -26.34
C GLN A 226 0.54 -21.10 -26.57
N SER A 227 -0.69 -20.80 -26.11
CA SER A 227 -1.94 -21.26 -26.79
C SER A 227 -3.21 -20.83 -26.05
N GLU A 228 -3.71 -19.59 -26.20
CA GLU A 228 -5.12 -19.28 -25.86
C GLU A 228 -5.69 -18.20 -26.80
N GLU A 229 -5.74 -18.47 -28.11
CA GLU A 229 -6.36 -17.56 -29.09
C GLU A 229 -7.76 -18.00 -29.55
N ASP A 230 -8.29 -19.15 -29.08
CA ASP A 230 -9.55 -19.72 -29.61
C ASP A 230 -10.69 -19.94 -28.58
N ALA A 231 -10.55 -19.49 -27.32
CA ALA A 231 -11.56 -19.73 -26.26
C ALA A 231 -12.38 -18.50 -25.81
N ALA A 232 -12.07 -17.29 -26.32
CA ALA A 232 -12.52 -16.04 -25.69
C ALA A 232 -13.76 -15.37 -26.32
N ALA A 233 -14.35 -15.94 -27.39
CA ALA A 233 -15.50 -15.35 -28.08
C ALA A 233 -16.88 -15.68 -27.47
N GLN A 234 -16.94 -16.39 -26.33
CA GLN A 234 -18.21 -16.79 -25.68
C GLN A 234 -18.55 -16.02 -24.38
N PHE A 235 -17.66 -15.17 -23.86
CA PHE A 235 -17.79 -14.73 -22.46
C PHE A 235 -18.55 -13.42 -22.20
N LEU A 236 -18.79 -12.51 -23.16
CA LEU A 236 -19.41 -11.22 -22.82
C LEU A 236 -20.84 -11.35 -22.28
N PRO A 237 -21.78 -12.08 -22.93
CA PRO A 237 -23.15 -12.16 -22.45
C PRO A 237 -23.25 -12.91 -21.11
N GLU A 238 -22.39 -13.90 -20.88
CA GLU A 238 -22.31 -14.66 -19.62
C GLU A 238 -21.74 -13.80 -18.49
N THR A 239 -20.65 -13.06 -18.74
CA THR A 239 -20.05 -12.14 -17.76
C THR A 239 -21.04 -11.04 -17.37
N VAL A 240 -21.80 -10.50 -18.32
CA VAL A 240 -22.86 -9.51 -18.03
C VAL A 240 -24.01 -10.14 -17.25
N ALA A 241 -24.40 -11.37 -17.59
CA ALA A 241 -25.45 -12.09 -16.88
C ALA A 241 -25.12 -12.32 -15.41
N ASP A 242 -23.90 -12.73 -15.03
CA ASP A 242 -23.63 -12.93 -13.59
C ASP A 242 -23.46 -11.61 -12.80
N TRP A 243 -23.13 -10.49 -13.45
CA TRP A 243 -23.16 -9.18 -12.79
C TRP A 243 -24.60 -8.72 -12.52
N LEU A 244 -25.53 -9.00 -13.45
CA LEU A 244 -26.94 -8.64 -13.30
C LEU A 244 -27.73 -9.59 -12.39
N ASN A 245 -27.36 -10.88 -12.33
CA ASN A 245 -28.04 -11.88 -11.48
C ASN A 245 -27.79 -11.71 -9.97
N ARG A 246 -26.85 -10.84 -9.57
CA ARG A 246 -26.53 -10.56 -8.16
C ARG A 246 -27.33 -9.38 -7.58
N ASP A 247 -28.14 -8.70 -8.39
CA ASP A 247 -29.05 -7.65 -7.93
C ASP A 247 -30.29 -8.29 -7.26
N PRO A 248 -30.58 -8.01 -5.97
CA PRO A 248 -31.77 -8.54 -5.28
C PRO A 248 -33.08 -7.92 -5.77
N LYS A 249 -33.05 -6.96 -6.70
CA LYS A 249 -34.23 -6.42 -7.39
C LYS A 249 -34.02 -6.53 -8.91
N GLU A 250 -34.79 -7.43 -9.53
CA GLU A 250 -34.95 -7.56 -10.98
C GLU A 250 -33.70 -8.08 -11.72
N GLY A 251 -33.67 -9.40 -11.95
CA GLY A 251 -32.90 -9.94 -13.06
C GLY A 251 -33.53 -9.43 -14.36
N ASP A 252 -32.75 -8.71 -15.17
CA ASP A 252 -33.18 -8.11 -16.44
C ASP A 252 -32.80 -9.01 -17.64
N PRO A 253 -33.57 -10.08 -17.94
CA PRO A 253 -33.28 -10.95 -19.07
C PRO A 253 -33.32 -10.21 -20.42
N GLU A 254 -34.07 -9.11 -20.52
CA GLU A 254 -34.11 -8.27 -21.72
C GLU A 254 -32.80 -7.50 -21.95
N VAL A 255 -32.11 -7.08 -20.89
CA VAL A 255 -30.82 -6.39 -21.00
C VAL A 255 -29.75 -7.40 -21.41
N VAL A 256 -29.72 -8.58 -20.80
CA VAL A 256 -28.81 -9.67 -21.19
C VAL A 256 -29.00 -10.08 -22.65
N ALA A 257 -30.25 -10.16 -23.13
CA ALA A 257 -30.55 -10.46 -24.53
C ALA A 257 -30.02 -9.39 -25.50
N LYS A 258 -30.00 -8.10 -25.10
CA LYS A 258 -29.37 -7.04 -25.90
C LYS A 258 -27.85 -7.19 -25.94
N TRP A 259 -27.23 -7.55 -24.82
CA TRP A 259 -25.78 -7.78 -24.75
C TRP A 259 -25.30 -8.97 -25.60
N GLN A 260 -26.17 -9.95 -25.90
CA GLN A 260 -25.88 -11.01 -26.88
C GLN A 260 -25.62 -10.44 -28.28
N SER A 261 -26.38 -9.43 -28.70
CA SER A 261 -26.15 -8.77 -30.00
C SER A 261 -24.93 -7.85 -30.04
N PHE A 262 -24.45 -7.40 -28.87
CA PHE A 262 -23.28 -6.51 -28.76
C PHE A 262 -21.96 -7.27 -28.68
N ALA A 263 -22.00 -8.59 -28.55
CA ALA A 263 -20.80 -9.45 -28.51
C ALA A 263 -20.02 -9.44 -29.84
N GLU A 264 -20.67 -9.08 -30.95
CA GLU A 264 -20.04 -8.97 -32.27
C GLU A 264 -19.46 -7.56 -32.57
N GLU A 265 -19.59 -6.61 -31.64
CA GLU A 265 -19.07 -5.25 -31.82
C GLU A 265 -17.55 -5.15 -31.52
N PRO A 266 -16.81 -4.28 -32.22
CA PRO A 266 -15.37 -4.11 -31.99
C PRO A 266 -15.09 -3.58 -30.57
N GLY A 267 -14.22 -4.25 -29.82
CA GLY A 267 -13.88 -3.93 -28.43
C GLY A 267 -14.71 -4.67 -27.36
N ALA A 268 -15.72 -5.45 -27.79
CA ALA A 268 -16.59 -6.23 -26.90
C ALA A 268 -15.82 -7.28 -26.07
N GLN A 269 -14.80 -7.91 -26.66
CA GLN A 269 -13.99 -8.94 -26.01
C GLN A 269 -13.09 -8.38 -24.89
N GLN A 270 -12.48 -7.21 -25.15
CA GLN A 270 -11.66 -6.49 -24.18
C GLN A 270 -12.50 -6.00 -23.00
N TYR A 271 -13.72 -5.56 -23.29
CA TYR A 271 -14.69 -5.18 -22.26
C TYR A 271 -15.13 -6.39 -21.39
N ALA A 272 -15.31 -7.57 -21.97
CA ALA A 272 -15.60 -8.80 -21.20
C ALA A 272 -14.46 -9.16 -20.23
N ASN A 273 -13.22 -9.09 -20.71
CA ASN A 273 -12.03 -9.34 -19.90
C ASN A 273 -11.87 -8.31 -18.78
N PHE A 274 -12.17 -7.04 -19.06
CA PHE A 274 -12.21 -5.98 -18.06
C PHE A 274 -13.25 -6.25 -16.95
N LEU A 275 -14.49 -6.63 -17.33
CA LEU A 275 -15.55 -6.99 -16.39
C LEU A 275 -15.19 -8.23 -15.53
N ASN A 276 -14.48 -9.20 -16.10
CA ASN A 276 -13.96 -10.34 -15.35
C ASN A 276 -12.83 -9.94 -14.40
N GLY A 277 -11.92 -9.05 -14.82
CA GLY A 277 -10.87 -8.48 -13.98
C GLY A 277 -11.41 -7.70 -12.79
N LEU A 278 -12.52 -6.97 -12.96
CA LEU A 278 -13.23 -6.30 -11.88
C LEU A 278 -13.78 -7.28 -10.82
N ARG A 279 -14.13 -8.51 -11.21
CA ARG A 279 -14.57 -9.55 -10.25
C ARG A 279 -13.43 -10.02 -9.33
N GLY A 280 -12.19 -10.00 -9.81
CA GLY A 280 -11.00 -10.35 -9.03
C GLY A 280 -10.60 -9.27 -8.01
N THR A 281 -11.24 -8.11 -8.01
CA THR A 281 -10.96 -7.03 -7.06
C THR A 281 -11.69 -7.25 -5.73
N VAL A 282 -11.07 -6.77 -4.63
CA VAL A 282 -11.56 -6.93 -3.25
C VAL A 282 -12.96 -6.29 -3.03
N ASN A 283 -13.39 -5.39 -3.93
CA ASN A 283 -14.71 -4.74 -3.90
C ASN A 283 -15.85 -5.54 -4.53
N SER A 284 -15.57 -6.71 -5.14
CA SER A 284 -16.60 -7.55 -5.76
C SER A 284 -17.62 -8.11 -4.78
N GLY A 285 -17.42 -7.96 -3.46
CA GLY A 285 -18.36 -8.31 -2.39
C GLY A 285 -19.22 -7.15 -1.86
N ASN A 286 -19.01 -5.91 -2.30
CA ASN A 286 -19.78 -4.75 -1.82
C ASN A 286 -21.07 -4.57 -2.64
N GLU A 287 -22.23 -4.65 -1.97
CA GLU A 287 -23.56 -4.53 -2.60
C GLU A 287 -23.74 -3.21 -3.36
N GLY A 288 -23.20 -2.08 -2.86
CA GLY A 288 -23.30 -0.79 -3.52
C GLY A 288 -22.45 -0.69 -4.80
N PHE A 289 -21.29 -1.36 -4.81
CA PHE A 289 -20.43 -1.44 -5.99
C PHE A 289 -21.04 -2.35 -7.06
N GLN A 290 -21.57 -3.52 -6.65
CA GLN A 290 -22.30 -4.43 -7.53
C GLN A 290 -23.49 -3.73 -8.20
N GLN A 291 -24.24 -2.93 -7.44
CA GLN A 291 -25.37 -2.15 -7.96
C GLN A 291 -24.93 -1.05 -8.93
N GLY A 292 -23.79 -0.39 -8.67
CA GLY A 292 -23.18 0.58 -9.58
C GLY A 292 -22.82 -0.03 -10.94
N VAL A 293 -22.13 -1.19 -10.93
CA VAL A 293 -21.76 -1.94 -12.14
C VAL A 293 -22.99 -2.41 -12.90
N ALA A 294 -24.01 -2.94 -12.20
CA ALA A 294 -25.27 -3.36 -12.82
C ALA A 294 -26.00 -2.20 -13.53
N ASN A 295 -26.05 -1.02 -12.90
CA ASN A 295 -26.66 0.17 -13.49
C ASN A 295 -25.88 0.67 -14.72
N ASP A 296 -24.56 0.56 -14.71
CA ASP A 296 -23.72 0.93 -15.87
C ASP A 296 -23.94 0.01 -17.06
N LEU A 297 -24.09 -1.30 -16.81
CA LEU A 297 -24.44 -2.27 -17.84
C LEU A 297 -25.82 -2.01 -18.44
N ARG A 298 -26.80 -1.57 -17.62
CA ARG A 298 -28.13 -1.16 -18.09
C ARG A 298 -28.07 0.11 -18.96
N GLN A 299 -27.29 1.11 -18.56
CA GLN A 299 -27.15 2.36 -19.30
C GLN A 299 -26.39 2.19 -20.63
N ALA A 300 -25.30 1.41 -20.63
CA ALA A 300 -24.56 1.07 -21.85
C ALA A 300 -25.39 0.22 -22.83
N ALA A 301 -26.33 -0.61 -22.33
CA ALA A 301 -27.27 -1.32 -23.20
C ALA A 301 -28.28 -0.38 -23.90
N ALA A 302 -28.62 0.74 -23.27
CA ALA A 302 -29.58 1.71 -23.79
C ALA A 302 -28.93 2.80 -24.68
N ASN A 303 -27.63 3.07 -24.52
CA ASN A 303 -26.91 4.12 -25.24
C ASN A 303 -25.72 3.56 -26.07
N PRO A 304 -25.87 3.46 -27.40
CA PRO A 304 -24.81 2.96 -28.29
C PRO A 304 -23.50 3.76 -28.27
N GLN A 305 -23.56 5.08 -28.05
CA GLN A 305 -22.37 5.93 -28.00
C GLN A 305 -21.58 5.71 -26.71
N LEU A 306 -22.28 5.58 -25.59
CA LEU A 306 -21.68 5.26 -24.29
C LEU A 306 -21.03 3.87 -24.31
N ARG A 307 -21.70 2.88 -24.94
CA ARG A 307 -21.15 1.53 -25.11
C ARG A 307 -19.86 1.54 -25.93
N ALA A 308 -19.83 2.24 -27.06
CA ALA A 308 -18.63 2.35 -27.88
C ALA A 308 -17.47 3.02 -27.12
N GLN A 309 -17.75 4.04 -26.31
CA GLN A 309 -16.74 4.66 -25.44
C GLN A 309 -16.23 3.69 -24.37
N TYR A 310 -17.09 2.89 -23.75
CA TYR A 310 -16.67 1.87 -22.78
C TYR A 310 -15.81 0.79 -23.41
N PHE A 311 -16.15 0.36 -24.64
CA PHE A 311 -15.36 -0.63 -25.37
C PHE A 311 -13.99 -0.08 -25.74
N GLN A 312 -13.90 1.18 -26.17
CA GLN A 312 -12.61 1.82 -26.45
C GLN A 312 -11.76 1.99 -25.19
N LEU A 313 -12.36 2.44 -24.09
CA LEU A 313 -11.67 2.58 -22.81
C LEU A 313 -11.15 1.23 -22.28
N ALA A 314 -11.91 0.15 -22.45
CA ALA A 314 -11.46 -1.20 -22.09
C ALA A 314 -10.39 -1.75 -23.04
N LEU A 315 -10.41 -1.35 -24.32
CA LEU A 315 -9.38 -1.70 -25.29
C LEU A 315 -8.04 -1.05 -24.93
N ASP A 316 -8.06 0.25 -24.59
CA ASP A 316 -6.88 0.99 -24.13
C ASP A 316 -6.33 0.49 -22.78
N ALA A 317 -7.15 -0.19 -21.99
CA ALA A 317 -6.78 -0.80 -20.71
C ALA A 317 -6.08 -2.17 -20.85
N ASN A 318 -6.27 -2.86 -21.98
CA ASN A 318 -5.75 -4.20 -22.21
C ASN A 318 -4.42 -4.21 -22.99
N GLU A 319 -4.07 -3.12 -23.69
CA GLU A 319 -2.78 -2.97 -24.39
C GLU A 319 -1.62 -2.47 -23.49
N SER A 320 -1.88 -2.02 -22.25
CA SER A 320 -0.82 -1.70 -21.30
C SER A 320 -1.22 -1.97 -19.84
N CYS A 321 -0.53 -2.93 -19.22
CA CYS A 321 -0.37 -3.24 -17.79
C CYS A 321 -1.55 -3.08 -16.80
N ALA A 322 -1.58 -3.97 -15.81
CA ALA A 322 -2.62 -4.13 -14.79
C ALA A 322 -3.02 -2.86 -14.01
N ASP A 323 -2.19 -1.81 -14.02
CA ASP A 323 -2.37 -0.53 -13.31
C ASP A 323 -3.48 0.37 -13.86
N ARG A 324 -4.03 0.09 -15.04
CA ARG A 324 -5.04 0.97 -15.67
C ARG A 324 -6.51 0.56 -15.48
N ARG A 325 -6.82 -0.55 -14.81
CA ARG A 325 -8.23 -0.97 -14.62
C ARG A 325 -9.05 0.03 -13.78
N THR A 326 -8.44 0.64 -12.76
CA THR A 326 -9.06 1.67 -11.91
C THR A 326 -9.19 3.02 -12.64
N LEU A 327 -8.19 3.38 -13.46
CA LEU A 327 -8.23 4.57 -14.34
C LEU A 327 -9.31 4.47 -15.41
N THR A 328 -9.51 3.27 -15.94
CA THR A 328 -10.52 2.97 -16.97
C THR A 328 -11.93 3.06 -16.39
N TRP A 329 -12.13 2.59 -15.15
CA TRP A 329 -13.39 2.76 -14.43
C TRP A 329 -13.73 4.24 -14.21
N ASN A 330 -12.78 5.06 -13.77
CA ASN A 330 -12.99 6.51 -13.61
C ASN A 330 -13.25 7.24 -14.94
N GLY A 331 -12.60 6.81 -16.03
CA GLY A 331 -12.93 7.25 -17.38
C GLY A 331 -14.38 6.90 -17.77
N MET A 332 -14.84 5.69 -17.44
CA MET A 332 -16.21 5.24 -17.70
C MET A 332 -17.25 6.01 -16.86
N GLN A 333 -16.98 6.27 -15.57
CA GLN A 333 -17.85 7.09 -14.72
C GLN A 333 -17.96 8.54 -15.24
N THR A 334 -16.85 9.09 -15.75
CA THR A 334 -16.82 10.43 -16.36
C THR A 334 -17.61 10.45 -17.67
N ALA A 335 -17.45 9.45 -18.53
CA ALA A 335 -18.22 9.31 -19.77
C ALA A 335 -19.73 9.15 -19.51
N ARG A 336 -20.12 8.42 -18.45
CA ARG A 336 -21.52 8.29 -18.01
C ARG A 336 -22.13 9.63 -17.60
N LEU A 337 -21.38 10.44 -16.85
CA LEU A 337 -21.78 11.78 -16.44
C LEU A 337 -22.02 12.69 -17.65
N ILE A 338 -21.12 12.64 -18.63
CA ILE A 338 -21.24 13.40 -19.88
C ILE A 338 -22.48 12.94 -20.67
N ALA A 339 -22.68 11.63 -20.83
CA ALA A 339 -23.82 11.08 -21.56
C ALA A 339 -25.19 11.39 -20.90
N ASN A 340 -25.26 11.39 -19.56
CA ASN A 340 -26.46 11.77 -18.81
C ASN A 340 -26.79 13.27 -18.93
N VAL A 341 -25.77 14.12 -19.08
CA VAL A 341 -25.95 15.56 -19.38
C VAL A 341 -26.46 15.75 -20.81
N GLU A 342 -25.93 15.01 -21.77
CA GLU A 342 -26.32 15.12 -23.18
C GLU A 342 -27.72 14.56 -23.47
N SER A 343 -28.20 13.58 -22.69
CA SER A 343 -29.53 12.99 -22.86
C SER A 343 -30.68 13.81 -22.22
N GLY A 344 -30.39 15.02 -21.70
CA GLY A 344 -31.40 15.91 -21.10
C GLY A 344 -31.94 15.45 -19.74
N LEU A 345 -31.26 14.50 -19.08
CA LEU A 345 -31.68 13.90 -17.81
C LEU A 345 -31.65 14.90 -16.63
N TYR A 346 -31.03 16.07 -16.82
CA TYR A 346 -30.88 17.12 -15.82
C TYR A 346 -31.57 18.45 -16.17
N ASP A 347 -32.43 18.49 -17.20
CA ASP A 347 -33.09 19.72 -17.66
C ASP A 347 -34.16 20.29 -16.70
N ASN A 348 -34.43 19.60 -15.59
CA ASN A 348 -35.40 20.00 -14.57
C ASN A 348 -34.66 20.57 -13.34
N ASN A 349 -35.26 21.52 -12.61
CA ASN A 349 -34.63 22.23 -11.48
C ASN A 349 -34.03 21.32 -10.38
N GLU A 350 -34.51 20.07 -10.22
CA GLU A 350 -33.91 19.07 -9.31
C GLU A 350 -32.66 18.39 -9.91
N GLY A 351 -32.60 18.22 -11.23
CA GLY A 351 -31.43 17.68 -11.95
C GLY A 351 -30.26 18.67 -11.98
N VAL A 352 -30.54 19.96 -12.05
CA VAL A 352 -29.52 21.02 -11.92
C VAL A 352 -28.91 21.05 -10.52
N ALA A 353 -29.70 20.79 -9.47
CA ALA A 353 -29.17 20.68 -8.09
C ALA A 353 -28.26 19.46 -7.91
N ALA A 354 -28.65 18.30 -8.47
CA ALA A 354 -27.83 17.08 -8.46
C ALA A 354 -26.53 17.26 -9.28
N LEU A 355 -26.59 17.96 -10.42
CA LEU A 355 -25.41 18.35 -11.19
C LEU A 355 -24.50 19.30 -10.41
N VAL A 356 -25.05 20.23 -9.63
CA VAL A 356 -24.27 21.16 -8.81
C VAL A 356 -23.64 20.47 -7.61
N ASP A 357 -24.26 19.44 -7.03
CA ASP A 357 -23.64 18.61 -5.99
C ASP A 357 -22.55 17.68 -6.54
N LEU A 358 -22.74 17.10 -7.75
CA LEU A 358 -21.71 16.30 -8.43
C LEU A 358 -20.58 17.14 -9.07
N ALA A 359 -20.86 18.36 -9.52
CA ALA A 359 -19.88 19.26 -10.14
C ALA A 359 -19.12 20.12 -9.13
N ARG A 360 -19.57 20.22 -7.87
CA ARG A 360 -18.84 20.93 -6.80
C ARG A 360 -17.42 20.37 -6.59
N PRO A 361 -17.21 19.05 -6.45
CA PRO A 361 -15.86 18.49 -6.36
C PRO A 361 -15.06 18.57 -7.67
N ILE A 362 -15.72 18.65 -8.84
CA ILE A 362 -15.03 18.71 -10.14
C ILE A 362 -14.58 20.15 -10.49
N ARG A 363 -15.35 21.16 -10.08
CA ARG A 363 -15.09 22.57 -10.39
C ARG A 363 -14.09 23.22 -9.44
N GLU A 364 -13.96 22.73 -8.20
CA GLU A 364 -12.88 23.13 -7.28
C GLU A 364 -11.50 22.64 -7.76
N SER A 365 -11.47 21.61 -8.63
CA SER A 365 -10.26 21.12 -9.30
C SER A 365 -9.88 21.87 -10.58
N ALA A 366 -10.67 22.88 -11.01
CA ALA A 366 -10.45 23.62 -12.27
C ALA A 366 -10.09 25.11 -12.08
N PHE A 367 -10.06 25.59 -10.83
CA PHE A 367 -9.46 26.86 -10.46
C PHE A 367 -8.50 26.62 -9.29
N PHE A 368 -7.42 25.90 -9.53
CA PHE A 368 -6.07 26.17 -9.01
C PHE A 368 -5.05 25.36 -9.80
#